data_AF-A0A562X7V6-F1
#
_entry.id   AF-A0A562X7V6-F1
#
_cell.length_a   1.000
_cell.length_b   1.000
_cell.length_c   1.000
_cell.angle_alpha   90.00
_cell.angle_beta   90.00
_cell.angle_gamma   90.00
#
_symmetry.space_group_name_H-M   'P 1'
#
loop_
_entity.id
_entity.type
_entity.pdbx_description
1 polymer ?
#
loop_
_entity_poly.entity_id
_entity_poly.type
_entity_poly.pdbx_seq_one_letter_code
_entity_poly.pdbx_strand_id
1 'polypeptide(L)' 'MNVPLILSKFGIRKLTPKECFNLQGFPKEFNLPNIADSHLYKQSGNSVCVNVIKRIAQRLN' A
#
# COMPACT_ATOMS: atom_id res chain seq x y z
N MET A 1 8.27 6.52 -10.41
CA MET A 1 7.84 6.07 -9.06
C MET A 1 8.55 4.76 -8.77
N ASN A 2 9.29 4.69 -7.67
CA ASN A 2 9.97 3.46 -7.28
C ASN A 2 8.93 2.48 -6.71
N VAL A 3 9.02 1.21 -7.12
CA VAL A 3 8.11 0.15 -6.68
C VAL A 3 8.84 -0.72 -5.65
N PRO A 4 8.21 -1.07 -4.51
CA PRO A 4 8.84 -1.92 -3.52
C PRO A 4 9.19 -3.29 -4.10
N LEU A 5 10.38 -3.77 -3.77
CA LEU A 5 10.85 -5.11 -4.11
C LEU A 5 10.87 -5.99 -2.86
N ILE A 6 10.54 -7.26 -3.05
CA ILE A 6 10.61 -8.28 -2.03
C ILE A 6 11.42 -9.47 -2.54
N LEU A 7 12.28 -10.01 -1.68
CA LEU A 7 12.92 -11.30 -1.91
C LEU A 7 11.96 -12.41 -1.51
N SER A 8 11.56 -13.23 -2.47
CA SER A 8 10.72 -14.42 -2.25
C SER A 8 11.55 -15.70 -2.37
N LYS A 9 10.93 -16.84 -2.03
CA LYS A 9 11.53 -18.17 -2.26
C LYS A 9 11.91 -18.44 -3.72
N PHE A 10 11.33 -17.68 -4.66
CA PHE A 10 11.55 -17.81 -6.10
C PHE A 10 12.39 -16.68 -6.69
N GLY A 11 13.02 -15.84 -5.84
CA GLY A 11 13.83 -14.70 -6.26
C GLY A 11 13.16 -13.35 -5.98
N ILE A 12 13.74 -12.28 -6.54
CA ILE A 12 13.31 -10.90 -6.33
C ILE A 12 12.11 -10.59 -7.22
N ARG A 13 11.03 -10.06 -6.63
CA ARG A 13 9.88 -9.55 -7.38
C ARG A 13 9.39 -8.21 -6.83
N LYS A 14 8.54 -7.53 -7.60
CA LYS A 14 7.77 -6.38 -7.12
C LYS A 14 6.65 -6.85 -6.20
N LEU A 15 6.36 -6.06 -5.16
CA LEU A 15 5.07 -6.17 -4.48
C LEU A 15 3.96 -5.77 -5.46
N THR A 16 2.83 -6.46 -5.41
CA THR A 16 1.61 -6.10 -6.15
C THR A 16 1.00 -4.83 -5.56
N PRO A 17 0.17 -4.08 -6.30
CA PRO A 17 -0.50 -2.91 -5.74
C PRO A 17 -1.31 -3.28 -4.49
N LYS A 18 -2.03 -4.41 -4.52
CA LYS A 18 -2.82 -4.87 -3.36
C LYS A 18 -1.97 -5.14 -2.13
N GLU A 19 -0.79 -5.74 -2.29
CA GLU A 19 0.16 -5.90 -1.18
C GLU A 19 0.64 -4.54 -0.63
N CYS A 20 0.92 -3.57 -1.49
CA CYS A 20 1.30 -2.20 -1.07
C CYS A 20 0.19 -1.51 -0.24
N PHE A 21 -1.07 -1.58 -0.68
CA PHE A 21 -2.21 -1.03 0.08
C PHE A 21 -2.39 -1.76 1.42
N ASN A 22 -2.29 -3.09 1.43
CA ASN A 22 -2.39 -3.87 2.67
C ASN A 22 -1.27 -3.51 3.67
N LEU A 23 -0.03 -3.31 3.20
CA LEU A 23 1.09 -2.90 4.05
C LEU A 23 0.89 -1.51 4.68
N GLN A 24 0.19 -0.62 3.99
CA GLN A 24 -0.19 0.69 4.54
C GLN A 24 -1.32 0.62 5.56
N GLY A 25 -1.93 -0.55 5.76
CA GLY A 25 -3.00 -0.75 6.73
C GLY A 25 -4.38 -0.43 6.18
N PHE A 26 -4.57 -0.40 4.86
CA PHE A 26 -5.90 -0.37 4.28
C PHE A 26 -6.67 -1.66 4.62
N PRO A 27 -8.01 -1.62 4.74
CA PRO A 27 -8.82 -2.82 4.94
C PRO A 27 -8.52 -3.89 3.88
N LYS A 28 -8.54 -5.17 4.27
CA LYS A 28 -8.28 -6.28 3.32
C LYS A 28 -9.30 -6.31 2.19
N GLU A 29 -10.52 -5.89 2.48
CA GLU A 29 -11.68 -5.80 1.59
C GLU A 29 -11.68 -4.51 0.75
N PHE A 30 -10.66 -3.65 0.89
CA PHE A 30 -10.56 -2.43 0.10
C PHE A 30 -10.43 -2.75 -1.40
N ASN A 31 -11.42 -2.31 -2.18
CA ASN A 31 -11.48 -2.57 -3.61
C ASN A 31 -10.59 -1.57 -4.36
N LEU A 32 -9.60 -2.09 -5.08
CA LEU A 32 -8.77 -1.25 -5.95
C LEU A 32 -9.55 -0.90 -7.22
N PRO A 33 -9.47 0.36 -7.71
CA PRO A 33 -10.10 0.73 -8.96
C PRO A 33 -9.49 -0.05 -10.13
N ASN A 34 -10.30 -0.36 -11.14
CA ASN A 34 -9.84 -1.04 -12.35
C ASN A 34 -9.07 -0.08 -13.27
N ILE A 35 -7.83 0.23 -12.89
CA ILE A 35 -6.90 1.10 -13.62
C ILE A 35 -5.53 0.44 -13.69
N ALA A 36 -4.65 0.94 -14.56
CA ALA A 36 -3.32 0.37 -14.71
C ALA A 36 -2.52 0.36 -13.39
N ASP A 37 -1.76 -0.72 -13.16
CA ASP A 37 -0.93 -0.91 -11.97
C ASP A 37 0.00 0.26 -11.68
N SER A 38 0.54 0.93 -12.70
CA SER A 38 1.38 2.12 -12.53
C SER A 38 0.68 3.25 -11.78
N HIS A 39 -0.62 3.45 -12.02
CA HIS A 39 -1.45 4.41 -11.30
C HIS A 39 -1.75 3.94 -9.89
N LEU A 40 -2.02 2.64 -9.69
CA LEU A 40 -2.24 2.08 -8.35
C LEU A 40 -0.97 2.17 -7.48
N TYR A 41 0.20 1.90 -8.05
CA TYR A 41 1.47 2.12 -7.36
C TYR A 41 1.64 3.59 -6.99
N LYS A 42 1.32 4.53 -7.90
CA LYS A 42 1.34 5.97 -7.62
C LYS A 42 0.40 6.34 -6.46
N GLN A 43 -0.82 5.81 -6.46
CA GLN A 43 -1.80 6.05 -5.39
C GLN A 43 -1.32 5.49 -4.05
N SER A 44 -0.82 4.25 -4.03
CA SER A 44 -0.26 3.69 -2.80
C SER A 44 0.95 4.52 -2.32
N GLY A 45 1.94 4.81 -3.15
CA GLY A 45 3.14 5.55 -2.71
C GLY A 45 2.87 7.00 -2.29
N ASN A 46 1.81 7.62 -2.78
CA ASN A 46 1.37 8.95 -2.36
C ASN A 46 0.40 8.92 -1.16
N SER A 47 -0.02 7.74 -0.71
CA SER A 47 -0.89 7.59 0.44
C SER A 47 -0.09 7.51 1.75
N VAL A 48 -0.79 7.32 2.85
CA VAL A 48 -0.25 7.35 4.22
C VAL A 48 -0.58 6.06 4.93
N CYS A 49 0.28 5.64 5.86
CA CYS A 49 0.02 4.48 6.70
C CYS A 49 -1.20 4.72 7.60
N VAL A 50 -2.32 4.06 7.29
CA VAL A 50 -3.63 4.20 7.94
C VAL A 50 -3.52 4.03 9.45
N ASN A 51 -2.74 3.03 9.90
CA ASN A 51 -2.54 2.75 11.32
C ASN A 51 -1.84 3.91 12.06
N VAL A 52 -0.89 4.58 11.40
CA VAL A 52 -0.17 5.72 11.98
C VAL A 52 -1.11 6.91 12.12
N ILE A 53 -1.85 7.24 11.06
CA ILE A 53 -2.82 8.34 11.07
C ILE A 53 -3.91 8.12 12.12
N LYS A 54 -4.45 6.90 12.22
CA LYS A 54 -5.43 6.53 13.25
C LYS A 54 -4.88 6.80 14.66
N ARG A 55 -3.63 6.44 14.93
CA ARG A 55 -3.01 6.64 16.25
C ARG A 55 -2.76 8.12 16.56
N ILE A 56 -2.42 8.92 15.57
CA ILE A 56 -2.27 10.37 15.72
C ILE A 56 -3.63 11.02 16.02
N ALA A 57 -4.66 10.70 15.24
CA ALA A 57 -6.01 11.22 15.43
C ALA A 57 -6.56 10.93 16.85
N GLN A 58 -6.32 9.73 17.38
CA GLN A 58 -6.68 9.36 18.75
C GLN A 58 -5.98 10.17 19.85
N ARG A 59 -4.84 10.80 19.56
CA ARG A 59 -4.09 11.63 20.52
C ARG A 59 -4.40 13.12 20.40
N LEU A 60 -5.10 13.52 19.33
CA LEU A 60 -5.55 14.90 19.12
C LEU A 60 -6.94 15.16 19.70
N ASN A 61 -7.68 14.08 20.02
CA ASN A 61 -8.87 14.10 20.86
C ASN A 61 -8.48 14.01 22.35
#